data_AF-A0A8S9NLC3-F1
#
_entry.id   AF-A0A8S9NLC3-F1
#
_cell.length_a   1.000
_cell.length_b   1.000
_cell.length_c   1.000
_cell.angle_alpha   90.00
_cell.angle_beta   90.00
_cell.angle_gamma   90.00
#
_symmetry.space_group_name_H-M   'P 1'
#
loop_
_entity.id
_entity.type
_entity.pdbx_description
1 polymer ?
#
loop_
_entity_poly.entity_id
_entity_poly.type
_entity_poly.pdbx_seq_one_letter_code
_entity_poly.pdbx_strand_id
1 'polypeptide(L)'
;MRALADGRGVYASFDLYNYPWYLSMYYKLLRRCFEEGNPSTLYIKGVEYFFKLDRHQEGLASIKRAADAGFERALYTYAMTCKIFWEDEEYFSRFTKESVGKIGKVVRTYRPGRNWAHNEAFVKKDDVFTSTVVPLLYSCLFYPLLGQGRVRAYIEDSKAEDMCNRFFWIKEASLFLRDFKPCTGFPDFDACQ
;
A
#
# COMPACT_ATOMS: atom_id res chain seq x y z
N MET A 1 -9.01 -23.13 -26.99
CA MET A 1 -8.80 -22.44 -25.70
C MET A 1 -7.46 -21.70 -25.54
N ARG A 2 -6.45 -21.86 -26.42
CA ARG A 2 -5.22 -21.01 -26.37
C ARG A 2 -5.41 -19.58 -26.90
N ALA A 3 -6.31 -19.39 -27.87
CA ALA A 3 -6.51 -18.10 -28.55
C ALA A 3 -7.10 -16.96 -27.67
N LEU A 4 -7.72 -17.29 -26.53
CA LEU A 4 -8.22 -16.28 -25.58
C LEU A 4 -7.16 -15.85 -24.55
N ALA A 5 -6.11 -16.64 -24.36
CA ALA A 5 -5.03 -16.32 -23.42
C ALA A 5 -4.00 -15.33 -24.00
N ASP A 6 -3.88 -15.23 -25.32
CA ASP A 6 -2.95 -14.31 -26.01
C ASP A 6 -3.57 -12.93 -26.32
N GLY A 7 -4.78 -12.65 -25.82
CA GLY A 7 -5.40 -11.34 -25.96
C GLY A 7 -4.69 -10.34 -25.06
N ARG A 8 -4.00 -9.34 -25.64
CA ARG A 8 -3.34 -8.24 -24.91
C ARG A 8 -4.20 -7.63 -23.80
N GLY A 9 -5.51 -7.51 -24.03
CA GLY A 9 -6.48 -7.02 -23.05
C GLY A 9 -6.57 -7.85 -21.77
N VAL A 10 -6.38 -9.17 -21.84
CA VAL A 10 -6.43 -10.06 -20.67
C VAL A 10 -5.30 -9.75 -19.70
N TYR A 11 -4.08 -9.58 -20.22
CA TYR A 11 -2.91 -9.24 -19.42
C TYR A 11 -2.97 -7.80 -18.89
N ALA A 12 -3.49 -6.86 -19.68
CA ALA A 12 -3.64 -5.47 -19.25
C ALA A 12 -4.61 -5.31 -18.06
N SER A 13 -5.69 -6.09 -17.99
CA SER A 13 -6.69 -6.02 -16.92
C SER A 13 -6.53 -7.05 -15.79
N PHE A 14 -5.48 -7.88 -15.83
CA PHE A 14 -5.31 -8.99 -14.90
C PHE A 14 -4.97 -8.53 -13.48
N ASP A 15 -5.74 -8.92 -12.47
CA ASP A 15 -5.38 -8.63 -11.07
C ASP A 15 -4.50 -9.74 -10.46
N LEU A 16 -3.19 -9.48 -10.44
CA LEU A 16 -2.20 -10.38 -9.85
C LEU A 16 -2.39 -10.63 -8.34
N TYR A 17 -3.11 -9.75 -7.62
CA TYR A 17 -3.37 -9.98 -6.20
C TYR A 17 -4.47 -11.03 -5.95
N ASN A 18 -5.29 -11.32 -6.97
CA ASN A 18 -6.28 -12.39 -6.92
C ASN A 18 -5.76 -13.70 -7.54
N TYR A 19 -4.52 -13.71 -8.05
CA TYR A 19 -3.93 -14.89 -8.66
C TYR A 19 -3.35 -15.85 -7.61
N PRO A 20 -3.56 -17.16 -7.74
CA PRO A 20 -2.97 -18.12 -6.82
C PRO A 20 -1.46 -18.23 -7.06
N TRP A 21 -0.69 -17.55 -6.22
CA TRP A 21 0.78 -17.44 -6.28
C TRP A 21 1.53 -18.77 -6.15
N TYR A 22 0.86 -19.83 -5.69
CA TYR A 22 1.41 -21.19 -5.61
C TYR A 22 1.42 -21.94 -6.95
N LEU A 23 0.92 -21.33 -8.04
CA LEU A 23 0.95 -21.93 -9.38
C LEU A 23 2.28 -21.68 -10.09
N SER A 24 2.85 -22.71 -10.72
CA SER A 24 4.19 -22.69 -11.33
C SER A 24 4.37 -21.75 -12.54
N MET A 25 3.27 -21.22 -13.11
CA MET A 25 3.29 -20.31 -14.27
C MET A 25 3.43 -18.83 -13.91
N TYR A 26 3.61 -18.55 -12.62
CA TYR A 26 3.60 -17.22 -12.01
C TYR A 26 4.51 -16.19 -12.71
N TYR A 27 5.77 -16.54 -12.99
CA TYR A 27 6.75 -15.61 -13.58
C TYR A 27 6.41 -15.22 -15.03
N LYS A 28 5.92 -16.18 -15.84
CA LYS A 28 5.55 -15.92 -17.24
C LYS A 28 4.37 -14.96 -17.31
N LEU A 29 3.41 -15.15 -16.41
CA LEU A 29 2.24 -14.30 -16.30
C LEU A 29 2.62 -12.88 -15.89
N LEU A 30 3.46 -12.73 -14.87
CA LEU A 30 3.94 -11.42 -14.43
C LEU A 30 4.66 -10.67 -15.54
N ARG A 31 5.57 -11.33 -16.26
CA ARG A 31 6.30 -10.74 -17.38
C ARG A 31 5.36 -10.25 -18.47
N ARG A 32 4.38 -11.07 -18.88
CA ARG A 32 3.38 -10.68 -19.89
C ARG A 32 2.51 -9.51 -19.42
N CYS A 33 2.05 -9.53 -18.18
CA CYS A 33 1.29 -8.42 -17.60
C CYS A 33 2.14 -7.13 -17.56
N PHE A 34 3.43 -7.22 -17.27
CA PHE A 34 4.33 -6.07 -17.26
C PHE A 34 4.54 -5.50 -18.68
N GLU A 35 4.78 -6.36 -19.67
CA GLU A 35 4.92 -5.97 -21.09
C GLU A 35 3.68 -5.20 -21.61
N GLU A 36 2.49 -5.53 -21.13
CA GLU A 36 1.24 -4.86 -21.48
C GLU A 36 0.89 -3.65 -20.57
N GLY A 37 1.79 -3.27 -19.66
CA GLY A 37 1.58 -2.10 -18.78
C GLY A 37 0.50 -2.29 -17.72
N ASN A 38 0.26 -3.53 -17.29
CA ASN A 38 -0.75 -3.86 -16.29
C ASN A 38 -0.58 -3.04 -15.00
N PRO A 39 -1.66 -2.40 -14.48
CA PRO A 39 -1.55 -1.58 -13.28
C PRO A 39 -1.13 -2.37 -12.02
N SER A 40 -1.51 -3.64 -11.88
CA SER A 40 -1.10 -4.47 -10.74
C SER A 40 0.41 -4.74 -10.77
N THR A 41 1.01 -5.04 -11.93
CA THR A 41 2.48 -5.22 -12.02
C THR A 41 3.25 -3.94 -11.74
N LEU A 42 2.77 -2.81 -12.27
CA LEU A 42 3.36 -1.49 -12.00
C LEU A 42 3.33 -1.16 -10.50
N TYR A 43 2.22 -1.47 -9.83
CA TYR A 43 2.10 -1.31 -8.39
C TYR A 43 3.05 -2.21 -7.61
N ILE A 44 3.11 -3.50 -7.95
CA ILE A 44 4.00 -4.46 -7.28
C ILE A 44 5.47 -4.01 -7.41
N LYS A 45 5.91 -3.66 -8.63
CA LYS A 45 7.24 -3.13 -8.89
C LYS A 45 7.50 -1.85 -8.09
N GLY A 46 6.55 -0.93 -8.10
CA GLY A 46 6.67 0.34 -7.41
C GLY A 46 6.82 0.21 -5.90
N VAL A 47 6.06 -0.71 -5.30
CA VAL A 47 6.14 -1.01 -3.87
C VAL A 47 7.49 -1.62 -3.50
N GLU A 48 7.99 -2.58 -4.28
CA GLU A 48 9.29 -3.19 -4.03
C GLU A 48 10.43 -2.16 -4.13
N TYR A 49 10.42 -1.37 -5.20
CA TYR A 49 11.44 -0.35 -5.44
C TYR A 49 11.44 0.72 -4.35
N PHE A 50 10.27 1.23 -3.97
CA PHE A 50 10.17 2.32 -3.00
C PHE A 50 10.47 1.87 -1.57
N PHE A 51 9.89 0.75 -1.14
CA PHE A 51 9.87 0.37 0.27
C PHE A 51 10.90 -0.70 0.64
N LYS A 52 11.58 -1.32 -0.32
CA LYS A 52 12.65 -2.31 -0.05
C LYS A 52 14.00 -1.91 -0.63
N LEU A 53 14.02 -1.46 -1.89
CA LEU A 53 15.28 -1.27 -2.64
C LEU A 53 15.82 0.17 -2.62
N ASP A 54 15.22 1.07 -1.83
CA ASP A 54 15.60 2.49 -1.74
C ASP A 54 15.57 3.28 -3.06
N ARG A 55 14.91 2.73 -4.10
CA ARG A 55 14.71 3.39 -5.40
C ARG A 55 13.47 4.27 -5.37
N HIS A 56 13.48 5.27 -4.48
CA HIS A 56 12.30 6.08 -4.16
C HIS A 56 11.65 6.75 -5.38
N GLN A 57 12.43 7.39 -6.26
CA GLN A 57 11.87 8.08 -7.43
C GLN A 57 11.19 7.11 -8.40
N GLU A 58 11.86 6.02 -8.76
CA GLU A 58 11.35 5.01 -9.70
C GLU A 58 10.16 4.24 -9.12
N GLY A 59 10.25 3.90 -7.83
CA GLY A 59 9.20 3.22 -7.09
C GLY A 59 7.94 4.06 -7.04
N LEU A 60 8.06 5.32 -6.60
CA LEU A 60 6.94 6.24 -6.51
C LEU A 60 6.31 6.52 -7.88
N ALA A 61 7.12 6.74 -8.93
CA ALA A 61 6.62 6.94 -10.29
C ALA A 61 5.85 5.72 -10.82
N SER A 62 6.25 4.51 -10.44
CA SER A 62 5.55 3.28 -10.84
C SER A 62 4.22 3.12 -10.09
N ILE A 63 4.18 3.40 -8.79
CA ILE A 63 2.93 3.43 -8.01
C ILE A 63 1.99 4.49 -8.60
N LYS A 64 2.50 5.70 -8.92
CA LYS A 64 1.70 6.77 -9.51
C LYS A 64 1.06 6.35 -10.83
N ARG A 65 1.81 5.74 -11.74
CA ARG A 65 1.28 5.26 -13.02
C ARG A 65 0.16 4.23 -12.83
N ALA A 66 0.32 3.31 -11.89
CA ALA A 66 -0.74 2.36 -11.55
C ALA A 66 -1.98 3.05 -10.97
N ALA A 67 -1.79 4.07 -10.13
CA ALA A 67 -2.87 4.88 -9.56
C ALA A 67 -3.61 5.68 -10.64
N ASP A 68 -2.88 6.33 -11.55
CA ASP A 68 -3.45 7.10 -12.66
C ASP A 68 -4.21 6.18 -13.65
N ALA A 69 -3.82 4.90 -13.74
CA ALA A 69 -4.56 3.87 -14.49
C ALA A 69 -5.79 3.31 -13.74
N GLY A 70 -6.14 3.87 -12.59
CA GLY A 70 -7.34 3.50 -11.82
C GLY A 70 -7.16 2.32 -10.86
N PHE A 71 -5.94 1.86 -10.61
CA PHE A 71 -5.72 0.76 -9.66
C PHE A 71 -5.82 1.25 -8.22
N GLU A 72 -6.93 0.91 -7.54
CA GLU A 72 -7.28 1.45 -6.23
C GLU A 72 -6.21 1.21 -5.15
N ARG A 73 -5.54 0.04 -5.17
CA ARG A 73 -4.44 -0.27 -4.24
C ARG A 73 -3.28 0.70 -4.41
N ALA A 74 -2.93 1.01 -5.66
CA ALA A 74 -1.88 1.96 -5.97
C ALA A 74 -2.29 3.38 -5.59
N LEU A 75 -3.53 3.77 -5.85
CA LEU A 75 -4.04 5.09 -5.47
C LEU A 75 -3.95 5.31 -3.97
N TYR A 76 -4.39 4.34 -3.17
CA TYR A 76 -4.31 4.40 -1.71
C TYR A 76 -2.87 4.47 -1.22
N THR A 77 -2.00 3.59 -1.71
CA THR A 77 -0.60 3.53 -1.30
C THR A 77 0.15 4.79 -1.71
N TYR A 78 -0.09 5.32 -2.91
CA TYR A 78 0.49 6.59 -3.36
C TYR A 78 0.10 7.74 -2.43
N ALA A 79 -1.20 7.88 -2.13
CA ALA A 79 -1.70 8.93 -1.25
C ALA A 79 -1.09 8.82 0.17
N MET A 80 -1.02 7.61 0.72
CA MET A 80 -0.40 7.38 2.03
C MET A 80 1.10 7.71 2.03
N THR A 81 1.84 7.30 1.00
CA THR A 81 3.25 7.67 0.85
C THR A 81 3.41 9.18 0.77
N CYS A 82 2.60 9.87 -0.05
CA CYS A 82 2.66 11.32 -0.19
C CYS A 82 2.43 12.04 1.14
N LYS A 83 1.43 11.58 1.90
CA LYS A 83 1.11 12.12 3.22
C LYS A 83 2.25 11.94 4.21
N ILE A 84 2.79 10.73 4.34
CA ILE A 84 3.82 10.41 5.34
C ILE A 84 5.16 11.06 5.01
N PHE A 85 5.52 11.12 3.73
CA PHE A 85 6.83 11.59 3.32
C PHE A 85 6.89 13.10 3.13
N TRP A 86 5.82 13.72 2.62
CA TRP A 86 5.78 15.13 2.21
C TRP A 86 4.59 15.93 2.76
N GLU A 87 3.74 15.36 3.63
CA GLU A 87 2.52 16.00 4.14
C GLU A 87 1.55 16.47 3.04
N ASP A 88 1.62 15.82 1.87
CA ASP A 88 0.79 16.12 0.72
C ASP A 88 -0.54 15.35 0.79
N GLU A 89 -1.65 16.08 0.62
CA GLU A 89 -3.02 15.59 0.73
C GLU A 89 -3.79 15.63 -0.60
N GLU A 90 -3.16 16.03 -1.72
CA GLU A 90 -3.83 16.23 -3.02
C GLU A 90 -4.70 15.02 -3.41
N TYR A 91 -4.13 13.82 -3.25
CA TYR A 91 -4.76 12.56 -3.65
C TYR A 91 -5.87 12.10 -2.71
N PHE A 92 -5.98 12.65 -1.50
CA PHE A 92 -7.06 12.29 -0.58
C PHE A 92 -8.41 12.86 -0.97
N SER A 93 -8.43 13.95 -1.75
CA SER A 93 -9.68 14.49 -2.34
C SER A 93 -10.43 13.46 -3.20
N ARG A 94 -9.73 12.41 -3.67
CA ARG A 94 -10.28 11.32 -4.47
C ARG A 94 -10.94 10.21 -3.65
N PHE A 95 -10.86 10.28 -2.32
CA PHE A 95 -11.41 9.27 -1.41
C PHE A 95 -12.45 9.84 -0.46
N THR A 96 -13.49 9.04 -0.16
CA THR A 96 -14.32 9.22 1.03
C THR A 96 -13.69 8.48 2.22
N LYS A 97 -13.94 8.92 3.47
CA LYS A 97 -13.44 8.20 4.66
C LYS A 97 -13.78 6.71 4.65
N GLU A 98 -15.00 6.36 4.23
CA GLU A 98 -15.46 4.99 4.11
C GLU A 98 -14.63 4.20 3.07
N SER A 99 -14.38 4.80 1.90
CA SER A 99 -13.57 4.16 0.86
C SER A 99 -12.14 3.91 1.33
N VAL A 100 -11.52 4.86 2.06
CA VAL A 100 -10.18 4.72 2.65
C VAL A 100 -10.13 3.55 3.63
N GLY A 101 -11.12 3.43 4.51
CA GLY A 101 -11.18 2.34 5.48
C GLY A 101 -11.24 0.96 4.81
N LYS A 102 -12.05 0.83 3.75
CA LYS A 102 -12.19 -0.41 2.97
C LYS A 102 -10.89 -0.75 2.22
N ILE A 103 -10.37 0.17 1.40
CA ILE A 103 -9.17 -0.09 0.59
C ILE A 103 -7.92 -0.24 1.46
N GLY A 104 -7.82 0.53 2.54
CA GLY A 104 -6.72 0.44 3.49
C GLY A 104 -6.64 -0.94 4.13
N LYS A 105 -7.77 -1.54 4.51
CA LYS A 105 -7.81 -2.92 4.99
C LYS A 105 -7.30 -3.90 3.93
N VAL A 106 -7.69 -3.76 2.66
CA VAL A 106 -7.22 -4.63 1.57
C VAL A 106 -5.70 -4.53 1.39
N VAL A 107 -5.16 -3.32 1.35
CA VAL A 107 -3.72 -3.08 1.17
C VAL A 107 -2.90 -3.62 2.35
N ARG A 108 -3.39 -3.47 3.58
CA ARG A 108 -2.68 -3.85 4.82
C ARG A 108 -2.82 -5.34 5.19
N THR A 109 -3.88 -6.02 4.75
CA THR A 109 -4.11 -7.43 5.08
C THR A 109 -3.43 -8.41 4.14
N TYR A 110 -2.97 -7.95 2.98
CA TYR A 110 -2.27 -8.80 2.02
C TYR A 110 -0.89 -9.21 2.56
N ARG A 111 -0.71 -10.51 2.81
CA ARG A 111 0.52 -11.09 3.39
C ARG A 111 1.10 -12.22 2.55
N PRO A 112 1.89 -11.91 1.53
CA PRO A 112 2.55 -12.94 0.75
C PRO A 112 4.00 -13.15 1.24
N GLY A 113 4.32 -14.40 1.54
CA GLY A 113 5.71 -14.87 1.70
C GLY A 113 6.44 -14.53 3.00
N ARG A 114 7.72 -14.91 3.04
CA ARG A 114 8.67 -14.65 4.14
C ARG A 114 9.64 -13.52 3.72
N ASN A 115 9.98 -12.64 4.67
CA ASN A 115 10.78 -11.41 4.54
C ASN A 115 9.95 -10.13 4.31
N TRP A 116 9.62 -9.49 5.42
CA TRP A 116 8.74 -8.31 5.53
C TRP A 116 9.49 -7.01 5.83
N ALA A 117 10.81 -7.03 5.70
CA ALA A 117 11.62 -5.86 5.99
C ALA A 117 11.27 -4.72 5.04
N HIS A 118 11.11 -3.53 5.61
CA HIS A 118 11.14 -2.28 4.88
C HIS A 118 12.58 -1.76 4.85
N ASN A 119 12.86 -0.84 3.94
CA ASN A 119 14.10 -0.08 3.95
C ASN A 119 14.23 0.83 5.18
N GLU A 120 15.45 1.30 5.42
CA GLU A 120 15.76 2.16 6.56
C GLU A 120 14.99 3.49 6.51
N ALA A 121 14.77 4.04 5.31
CA ALA A 121 14.03 5.29 5.13
C ALA A 121 12.58 5.20 5.66
N PHE A 122 11.89 4.09 5.36
CA PHE A 122 10.55 3.85 5.88
C PHE A 122 10.56 3.63 7.39
N VAL A 123 11.49 2.83 7.91
CA VAL A 123 11.62 2.58 9.36
C VAL A 123 11.83 3.88 10.12
N LYS A 124 12.76 4.73 9.65
CA LYS A 124 13.01 6.04 10.25
C LYS A 124 11.78 6.94 10.24
N LYS A 125 11.01 6.93 9.15
CA LYS A 125 9.75 7.68 9.07
C LYS A 125 8.71 7.14 10.03
N ASP A 126 8.61 5.82 10.18
CA ASP A 126 7.72 5.18 11.16
C ASP A 126 8.08 5.57 12.60
N ASP A 127 9.37 5.56 12.94
CA ASP A 127 9.86 5.94 14.27
C ASP A 127 9.55 7.42 14.59
N VAL A 128 9.81 8.31 13.63
CA VAL A 128 9.48 9.75 13.79
C VAL A 128 7.98 9.95 13.93
N PHE A 129 7.17 9.30 13.09
CA PHE A 129 5.72 9.41 13.14
C PHE A 129 5.17 8.87 14.47
N THR A 130 5.67 7.72 14.92
CA THR A 130 5.26 7.07 16.17
C THR A 130 5.62 7.91 17.39
N SER A 131 6.79 8.56 17.40
CA SER A 131 7.24 9.37 18.54
C SER A 131 6.59 10.76 18.58
N THR A 132 6.22 11.35 17.44
CA THR A 132 5.76 12.75 17.37
C THR A 132 4.29 12.93 17.06
N VAL A 133 3.70 12.09 16.21
CA VAL A 133 2.33 12.27 15.71
C VAL A 133 1.32 11.37 16.43
N VAL A 134 1.68 10.11 16.70
CA VAL A 134 0.79 9.17 17.41
C VAL A 134 0.35 9.69 18.79
N PRO A 135 1.21 10.36 19.61
CA PRO A 135 0.77 10.94 20.88
C PRO A 135 -0.33 11.99 20.74
N LEU A 136 -0.49 12.63 19.58
CA LEU A 136 -1.56 13.60 19.37
C LEU A 136 -2.95 12.95 19.39
N LEU A 137 -3.06 11.64 19.11
CA LEU A 137 -4.33 10.91 19.21
C LEU A 137 -4.93 10.98 20.63
N TYR A 138 -4.10 11.11 21.67
CA TYR A 138 -4.56 11.25 23.06
C TYR A 138 -5.27 12.58 23.34
N SER A 139 -5.09 13.59 22.49
CA SER A 139 -5.77 14.87 22.61
C SER A 139 -7.17 14.86 21.98
N CYS A 140 -7.57 13.76 21.32
CA CYS A 140 -8.90 13.63 20.74
C CYS A 140 -9.93 13.19 21.81
N LEU A 141 -10.95 14.01 22.04
CA LEU A 141 -12.07 13.70 22.92
C LEU A 141 -12.90 12.47 22.46
N PHE A 142 -12.78 12.08 21.19
CA PHE A 142 -13.51 10.97 20.57
C PHE A 142 -12.68 9.69 20.40
N TYR A 143 -11.41 9.67 20.81
CA TYR A 143 -10.60 8.46 20.79
C TYR A 143 -10.78 7.71 22.12
N PRO A 144 -11.26 6.45 22.13
CA PRO A 144 -11.39 5.72 23.38
C PRO A 144 -9.99 5.59 24.01
N LEU A 145 -9.86 6.10 25.24
CA LEU A 145 -8.66 6.05 26.08
C LEU A 145 -8.15 4.60 26.21
N LEU A 146 -7.32 4.18 25.27
CA LEU A 146 -6.54 2.95 25.39
C LEU A 146 -5.29 3.32 26.18
N GLY A 147 -5.14 2.70 27.36
CA GLY A 147 -4.10 3.00 28.34
C GLY A 147 -2.69 3.12 27.75
N GLN A 148 -1.90 4.02 28.35
CA GLN A 148 -0.64 4.62 27.89
C GLN A 148 0.54 3.67 27.55
N GLY A 149 0.35 2.36 27.38
CA GLY A 149 1.45 1.41 27.22
C GLY A 149 1.88 1.11 25.79
N ARG A 150 0.93 0.93 24.84
CA ARG A 150 1.22 0.41 23.47
C ARG A 150 0.14 0.82 22.45
N VAL A 151 -0.03 2.13 22.23
CA VAL A 151 -1.11 2.77 21.44
C VAL A 151 -1.37 2.10 20.09
N ARG A 152 -0.29 1.81 19.36
CA ARG A 152 -0.40 1.35 17.98
C ARG A 152 -1.04 -0.03 17.86
N ALA A 153 -0.88 -0.92 18.83
CA ALA A 153 -1.46 -2.27 18.79
C ALA A 153 -2.99 -2.25 18.99
N TYR A 154 -3.53 -1.19 19.60
CA TYR A 154 -4.94 -1.06 19.93
C TYR A 154 -5.70 -0.08 19.04
N ILE A 155 -5.07 0.45 17.97
CA ILE A 155 -5.80 1.21 16.95
C ILE A 155 -6.78 0.26 16.27
N GLU A 156 -8.05 0.36 16.67
CA GLU A 156 -9.16 -0.43 16.14
C GLU A 156 -9.53 0.05 14.73
N ASP A 157 -9.58 -0.88 13.77
CA ASP A 157 -10.00 -0.59 12.40
C ASP A 157 -11.45 -0.07 12.35
N SER A 158 -12.34 -0.51 13.25
CA SER A 158 -13.79 -0.31 13.21
C SER A 158 -14.30 1.08 13.65
N LYS A 159 -13.52 1.89 14.39
CA LYS A 159 -14.01 3.14 15.01
C LYS A 159 -13.66 4.41 14.22
N ALA A 160 -14.03 4.48 12.94
CA ALA A 160 -13.68 5.64 12.09
C ALA A 160 -14.78 6.72 11.97
N GLU A 161 -16.04 6.38 12.21
CA GLU A 161 -17.18 7.22 11.80
C GLU A 161 -17.27 8.54 12.59
N ASP A 162 -16.98 8.52 13.90
CA ASP A 162 -17.10 9.69 14.77
C ASP A 162 -15.81 10.52 14.88
N MET A 163 -14.72 10.13 14.20
CA MET A 163 -13.45 10.87 14.27
C MET A 163 -13.45 12.12 13.39
N CYS A 164 -12.94 13.23 13.93
CA CYS A 164 -12.65 14.41 13.12
C CYS A 164 -11.60 14.10 12.04
N ASN A 165 -11.56 14.88 10.96
CA ASN A 165 -10.71 14.61 9.79
C ASN A 165 -9.23 14.44 10.18
N ARG A 166 -8.71 15.29 11.06
CA ARG A 166 -7.31 15.21 11.50
C ARG A 166 -6.97 13.87 12.15
N PHE A 167 -7.78 13.43 13.12
CA PHE A 167 -7.51 12.17 13.83
C PHE A 167 -7.77 10.93 12.99
N PHE A 168 -8.76 11.00 12.09
CA PHE A 168 -8.98 9.95 11.09
C PHE A 168 -7.70 9.70 10.26
N TRP A 169 -7.05 10.74 9.77
CA TRP A 169 -5.83 10.58 8.98
C TRP A 169 -4.63 10.14 9.78
N ILE A 170 -4.47 10.61 11.02
CA ILE A 170 -3.42 10.11 11.93
C ILE A 170 -3.62 8.61 12.18
N LYS A 171 -4.86 8.16 12.39
CA LYS A 171 -5.22 6.75 12.53
C LYS A 171 -4.84 5.97 11.27
N GLU A 172 -5.28 6.40 10.08
CA GLU A 172 -5.02 5.67 8.84
C GLU A 172 -3.51 5.60 8.50
N ALA A 173 -2.76 6.69 8.70
CA ALA A 173 -1.31 6.67 8.55
C ALA A 173 -0.63 5.74 9.56
N SER A 174 -1.10 5.74 10.83
CA SER A 174 -0.61 4.83 11.87
C SER A 174 -0.79 3.37 11.47
N LEU A 175 -1.97 3.03 10.92
CA LEU A 175 -2.31 1.70 10.45
C LEU A 175 -1.48 1.31 9.23
N PHE A 176 -1.32 2.22 8.26
CA PHE A 176 -0.49 2.00 7.09
C PHE A 176 0.93 1.63 7.48
N LEU A 177 1.59 2.49 8.26
CA LEU A 177 2.96 2.25 8.70
C LEU A 177 3.11 0.94 9.52
N ARG A 178 2.05 0.47 10.22
CA ARG A 178 2.06 -0.73 11.08
C ARG A 178 2.02 -2.00 10.23
N ASP A 179 1.00 -2.04 9.38
CA ASP A 179 0.49 -3.28 8.81
C ASP A 179 0.85 -3.41 7.34
N PHE A 180 1.16 -2.31 6.66
CA PHE A 180 1.65 -2.39 5.30
C PHE A 180 2.90 -3.27 5.25
N LYS A 181 2.96 -4.12 4.23
CA LYS A 181 4.11 -4.98 3.95
C LYS A 181 4.46 -4.80 2.48
N PRO A 182 5.72 -4.45 2.17
CA PRO A 182 6.13 -4.20 0.80
C PRO A 182 6.50 -5.50 0.08
N CYS A 183 6.53 -6.61 0.82
CA CYS A 183 6.71 -7.91 0.22
C CYS A 183 5.41 -8.30 -0.44
N THR A 184 5.51 -8.48 -1.73
CA THR A 184 4.46 -9.01 -2.57
C THR A 184 4.65 -10.54 -2.68
N GLY A 185 5.81 -11.11 -2.30
CA GLY A 185 6.12 -12.54 -2.50
C GLY A 185 6.55 -12.90 -3.93
N PHE A 186 6.93 -11.90 -4.72
CA PHE A 186 7.32 -12.00 -6.12
C PHE A 186 8.87 -12.00 -6.19
N PRO A 187 9.50 -12.78 -7.09
CA PRO A 187 10.93 -12.67 -7.32
C PRO A 187 11.27 -11.26 -7.83
N ASP A 188 12.50 -10.83 -7.55
CA ASP A 188 13.02 -9.51 -7.93
C ASP A 188 12.64 -9.18 -9.38
N PHE A 189 11.94 -8.05 -9.58
CA PHE A 189 11.50 -7.63 -10.91
C PHE A 189 12.66 -7.44 -11.89
N ASP A 190 13.86 -7.16 -11.37
CA ASP A 190 15.06 -7.02 -12.19
C ASP A 190 15.61 -8.39 -12.65
N ALA A 191 15.26 -9.48 -11.98
CA ALA A 191 15.50 -10.84 -12.48
C ALA A 191 14.49 -11.29 -13.56
N CYS A 192 13.41 -10.52 -13.76
CA CYS A 192 12.37 -10.78 -14.77
C CYS A 192 12.51 -9.96 -16.06
N GLN A 193 13.40 -8.95 -16.07
CA GLN A 193 13.76 -8.13 -17.24
C GLN A 193 14.85 -8.81 -18.07
#